data_AF-A0A7R6Z102-F1
#
_entry.id   AF-A0A7R6Z102-F1
#
_cell.length_a   1.000
_cell.length_b   1.000
_cell.length_c   1.000
_cell.angle_alpha   90.00
_cell.angle_beta   90.00
_cell.angle_gamma   90.00
#
_symmetry.space_group_name_H-M   'P 1'
#
loop_
_entity.id
_entity.type
_entity.pdbx_description
1 polymer ?
#
loop_
_entity_poly.entity_id
_entity_poly.type
_entity_poly.pdbx_seq_one_letter_code
_entity_poly.pdbx_strand_id
1 'polypeptide(L)'
;MLVSAGLFRLHATRSDAEGNPLKIAKYNFHALRHAAASLFIEQKLSPKRVQTIMGHSSITVTFDTYGHLFEDDAADQTAVAEIEARLFS
;
A
#
# COMPACT_ATOMS: atom_id res chain seq x y z
N MET A 1 19.96 -16.22 9.81
CA MET A 1 20.82 -15.51 8.83
C MET A 1 20.13 -15.28 7.48
N LEU A 2 18.79 -15.08 7.43
CA LEU A 2 18.03 -14.94 6.16
C LEU A 2 17.13 -13.68 6.08
N VAL A 3 16.91 -12.96 7.18
CA VAL A 3 15.94 -11.83 7.21
C VAL A 3 16.44 -10.58 6.45
N SER A 4 17.73 -10.50 6.11
CA SER A 4 18.31 -9.30 5.47
C SER A 4 18.34 -9.32 3.95
N ALA A 5 18.05 -10.46 3.30
CA ALA A 5 18.06 -10.59 1.85
C ALA A 5 16.88 -9.81 1.25
N GLY A 6 17.15 -8.60 0.76
CA GLY A 6 16.17 -7.76 0.06
C GLY A 6 15.77 -6.47 0.79
N LEU A 7 16.10 -6.32 2.07
CA LEU A 7 15.84 -5.07 2.81
C LEU A 7 16.95 -4.03 2.64
N PHE A 8 18.17 -4.50 2.36
CA PHE A 8 19.36 -3.66 2.21
C PHE A 8 20.02 -3.88 0.85
N ARG A 9 20.57 -2.80 0.29
CA ARG A 9 21.53 -2.84 -0.82
C ARG A 9 22.90 -2.44 -0.32
N LEU A 10 23.95 -2.96 -0.96
CA LEU A 10 25.31 -2.56 -0.66
C LEU A 10 25.64 -1.25 -1.38
N HIS A 11 26.32 -0.33 -0.70
CA HIS A 11 26.85 0.87 -1.33
C HIS A 11 28.08 0.49 -2.16
N ALA A 12 28.14 0.96 -3.41
CA ALA A 12 29.17 0.54 -4.36
C ALA A 12 30.58 1.04 -4.01
N THR A 13 30.71 2.14 -3.29
CA THR A 13 32.00 2.84 -3.10
C THR A 13 32.31 3.25 -1.66
N ARG A 14 31.47 2.89 -0.69
CA ARG A 14 31.66 3.29 0.71
C ARG A 14 31.62 2.06 1.61
N SER A 15 32.56 2.02 2.53
CA SER A 15 32.69 0.98 3.55
C SER A 15 32.47 1.55 4.95
N ASP A 16 32.09 0.70 5.89
CA ASP A 16 32.06 1.05 7.32
C ASP A 16 33.48 1.16 7.91
N ALA A 17 33.56 1.50 9.19
CA ALA A 17 34.82 1.61 9.93
C ALA A 17 35.61 0.28 9.99
N GLU A 18 34.95 -0.85 9.70
CA GLU A 18 35.54 -2.20 9.69
C GLU A 18 35.91 -2.66 8.26
N GLY A 19 35.72 -1.81 7.24
CA GLY A 19 36.05 -2.11 5.86
C GLY A 19 34.99 -2.91 5.08
N ASN A 20 33.84 -3.22 5.68
CA ASN A 20 32.75 -3.91 5.00
C ASN A 20 31.93 -2.93 4.17
N PRO A 21 31.33 -3.37 3.04
CA PRO A 21 30.48 -2.50 2.23
C PRO A 21 29.27 -2.01 3.03
N LEU A 22 29.02 -0.69 3.00
CA LEU A 22 27.90 -0.09 3.73
C LEU A 22 26.56 -0.66 3.27
N LYS A 23 25.73 -1.09 4.23
CA LYS A 23 24.36 -1.52 3.98
C LYS A 23 23.42 -0.32 4.03
N ILE A 24 22.71 -0.08 2.94
CA ILE A 24 21.74 1.02 2.81
C ILE A 24 20.36 0.42 2.68
N ALA A 25 19.38 0.98 3.39
CA ALA A 25 17.99 0.59 3.26
C ALA A 25 17.55 0.67 1.79
N LYS A 26 16.98 -0.42 1.27
CA LYS A 26 16.50 -0.49 -0.11
C LYS A 26 15.27 0.40 -0.33
N TYR A 27 14.47 0.59 0.71
CA TYR A 27 13.24 1.37 0.69
C TYR A 27 13.34 2.55 1.66
N ASN A 28 12.80 3.70 1.26
CA ASN A 28 12.70 4.87 2.12
C ASN A 28 11.36 4.85 2.89
N PHE A 29 11.19 5.78 3.85
CA PHE A 29 9.95 5.90 4.63
C PHE A 29 8.71 6.15 3.78
N HIS A 30 8.84 6.81 2.63
CA HIS A 30 7.73 7.05 1.72
C HIS A 30 7.25 5.74 1.07
N ALA A 31 8.17 4.87 0.64
CA ALA A 31 7.83 3.54 0.14
C ALA A 31 7.15 2.68 1.22
N LEU A 32 7.61 2.75 2.48
CA LEU A 32 6.95 2.07 3.60
C LEU A 32 5.54 2.63 3.87
N ARG A 33 5.34 3.95 3.72
CA ARG A 33 4.02 4.58 3.79
C ARG A 33 3.09 4.06 2.71
N HIS A 34 3.57 3.89 1.48
CA HIS A 34 2.77 3.28 0.40
C HIS A 34 2.40 1.82 0.72
N ALA A 35 3.35 1.03 1.21
CA ALA A 35 3.08 -0.35 1.62
C ALA A 35 2.01 -0.40 2.73
N ALA A 36 2.08 0.49 3.73
CA ALA A 36 1.08 0.56 4.78
C ALA A 36 -0.32 0.91 4.24
N ALA A 37 -0.42 1.85 3.29
CA ALA A 37 -1.69 2.18 2.65
C ALA A 37 -2.29 0.98 1.90
N SER A 38 -1.49 0.24 1.14
CA SER A 38 -1.94 -0.98 0.45
C SER A 38 -2.49 -2.02 1.44
N LEU A 39 -1.81 -2.24 2.57
CA LEU A 39 -2.28 -3.16 3.61
C LEU A 39 -3.60 -2.70 4.24
N PHE A 40 -3.81 -1.39 4.46
CA PHE A 40 -5.08 -0.89 4.95
C PHE A 40 -6.23 -1.15 3.97
N ILE A 41 -5.97 -1.01 2.67
CA ILE A 41 -6.97 -1.24 1.62
C ILE A 41 -7.29 -2.74 1.51
N GLU A 42 -6.28 -3.61 1.60
CA GLU A 42 -6.46 -5.07 1.65
C GLU A 42 -7.35 -5.49 2.83
N GLN A 43 -7.21 -4.84 3.98
CA GLN A 43 -8.08 -5.03 5.15
C GLN A 43 -9.48 -4.39 5.00
N LYS A 44 -9.87 -4.02 3.77
CA LYS A 44 -11.16 -3.43 3.39
C LYS A 44 -11.50 -2.15 4.18
N LEU A 45 -10.49 -1.35 4.58
CA LEU A 45 -10.76 -0.02 5.12
C LEU A 45 -11.32 0.90 4.03
N SER A 46 -12.29 1.73 4.38
CA SER A 46 -12.85 2.67 3.41
C SER A 46 -11.81 3.71 2.96
N PRO A 47 -11.90 4.20 1.70
CA PRO A 47 -10.99 5.22 1.16
C PRO A 47 -10.87 6.46 2.04
N LYS A 48 -11.97 6.86 2.70
CA LYS A 48 -11.98 7.99 3.62
C LYS A 48 -11.17 7.74 4.89
N ARG A 49 -11.21 6.52 5.45
CA ARG A 49 -10.37 6.15 6.59
C ARG A 49 -8.90 6.11 6.21
N VAL A 50 -8.59 5.53 5.05
CA VAL A 50 -7.22 5.54 4.50
C VAL A 50 -6.73 6.98 4.31
N GLN A 51 -7.55 7.88 3.75
CA GLN A 51 -7.24 9.31 3.61
C GLN A 51 -6.86 9.95 4.97
N THR A 52 -7.66 9.71 6.01
CA THR A 52 -7.43 10.28 7.35
C THR A 52 -6.14 9.74 7.98
N ILE A 53 -5.93 8.41 7.95
CA ILE A 53 -4.73 7.78 8.52
C ILE A 53 -3.48 8.23 7.76
N MET A 54 -3.58 8.35 6.43
CA MET A 54 -2.51 8.85 5.57
C MET A 54 -2.43 10.38 5.55
N GLY A 55 -3.25 11.12 6.28
CA GLY A 55 -3.22 12.59 6.32
C GLY A 55 -3.27 13.25 4.93
N HIS A 56 -3.97 12.66 3.96
CA HIS A 56 -4.11 13.25 2.62
C HIS A 56 -5.07 14.44 2.66
N SER A 57 -4.67 15.54 2.02
CA SER A 57 -5.44 16.80 1.98
C SER A 57 -6.78 16.65 1.26
N SER A 58 -6.87 15.76 0.28
CA SER A 58 -8.11 15.43 -0.43
C SER A 58 -8.25 13.93 -0.64
N ILE A 59 -9.48 13.49 -0.90
CA ILE A 59 -9.76 12.11 -1.24
C ILE A 59 -9.22 11.74 -2.63
N THR A 60 -9.10 12.73 -3.52
CA THR A 60 -8.52 12.58 -4.87
C THR A 60 -7.10 12.03 -4.79
N VAL A 61 -6.26 12.51 -3.87
CA VAL A 61 -4.90 11.98 -3.69
C VAL A 61 -4.91 10.47 -3.39
N THR A 62 -5.86 10.01 -2.58
CA THR A 62 -6.01 8.58 -2.27
C THR A 62 -6.44 7.78 -3.49
N PHE A 63 -7.42 8.26 -4.27
CA PHE A 63 -7.91 7.55 -5.45
C PHE A 63 -6.94 7.59 -6.63
N ASP A 64 -6.24 8.70 -6.86
CA ASP A 64 -5.22 8.78 -7.90
C ASP A 64 -4.07 7.80 -7.64
N THR A 65 -3.74 7.57 -6.36
CA THR A 65 -2.62 6.70 -5.97
C THR A 65 -3.05 5.23 -5.85
N TYR A 66 -4.23 4.95 -5.29
CA TYR A 66 -4.65 3.60 -4.90
C TYR A 66 -6.02 3.17 -5.44
N GLY A 67 -6.63 3.95 -6.34
CA GLY A 67 -7.98 3.66 -6.87
C GLY A 67 -8.12 2.24 -7.38
N HIS A 68 -7.11 1.76 -8.09
CA HIS A 68 -7.03 0.39 -8.62
C HIS A 68 -7.04 -0.72 -7.57
N LEU A 69 -6.71 -0.42 -6.31
CA LEU A 69 -6.76 -1.39 -5.21
C LEU A 69 -8.16 -1.51 -4.59
N PHE A 70 -9.08 -0.60 -4.93
CA PHE A 70 -10.46 -0.62 -4.46
C PHE A 70 -11.42 -1.31 -5.45
N GLU A 71 -10.97 -1.60 -6.67
CA GLU A 71 -11.76 -2.29 -7.70
C GLU A 71 -11.92 -3.77 -7.33
N ASP A 72 -13.16 -4.27 -7.34
CA ASP A 72 -13.50 -5.67 -7.05
C ASP A 72 -14.73 -6.06 -7.88
N ASP A 73 -14.52 -6.26 -9.18
CA ASP A 73 -15.58 -6.50 -10.17
C ASP A 73 -16.58 -7.61 -9.76
N ALA A 74 -16.07 -8.67 -9.13
CA ALA A 74 -16.89 -9.79 -8.68
C ALA A 74 -17.79 -9.41 -7.49
N ALA A 75 -17.25 -8.65 -6.54
CA ALA A 75 -18.04 -8.14 -5.43
C ALA A 75 -19.08 -7.12 -5.90
N ASP A 76 -18.71 -6.26 -6.86
CA ASP A 76 -19.61 -5.26 -7.44
C ASP A 76 -20.78 -5.90 -8.18
N GLN A 77 -20.53 -6.93 -9.00
CA GLN A 77 -21.60 -7.68 -9.67
C GLN A 77 -22.56 -8.34 -8.68
N THR A 78 -22.02 -8.92 -7.61
CA THR A 78 -22.83 -9.53 -6.55
C THR A 78 -23.71 -8.50 -5.86
N ALA A 79 -23.15 -7.34 -5.51
CA ALA A 79 -23.88 -6.25 -4.88
C ALA A 79 -25.02 -5.72 -5.77
N VAL A 80 -24.80 -5.60 -7.08
CA VAL A 80 -25.84 -5.19 -8.04
C VAL A 80 -26.98 -6.21 -8.06
N ALA A 81 -26.68 -7.50 -8.18
CA ALA A 81 -27.69 -8.55 -8.20
C ALA A 81 -28.54 -8.59 -6.90
N GLU A 82 -27.90 -8.39 -5.74
CA GLU A 82 -28.61 -8.28 -4.46
C GLU A 82 -29.54 -7.06 -4.39
N ILE A 83 -29.09 -5.91 -4.91
CA ILE A 83 -29.90 -4.70 -4.98
C ILE A 83 -31.10 -4.91 -5.89
N GLU A 84 -30.91 -5.51 -7.06
CA GLU A 84 -31.99 -5.85 -8.00
C GLU A 84 -33.03 -6.76 -7.33
N ALA A 85 -32.57 -7.82 -6.67
CA ALA A 85 -33.45 -8.74 -5.96
C ALA A 85 -34.29 -8.02 -4.89
N ARG A 86 -33.72 -7.06 -4.15
CA ARG A 86 -34.43 -6.31 -3.09
C ARG A 86 -35.37 -5.22 -3.62
N LEU A 87 -35.09 -4.67 -4.80
CA LEU A 87 -35.94 -3.64 -5.40
C LEU A 87 -37.16 -4.22 -6.11
N PHE A 88 -37.05 -5.43 -6.66
CA PHE A 88 -38.09 -6.08 -7.45
C PHE A 88 -38.78 -7.26 -6.75
N SER A 89 -38.45 -7.57 -5.49
CA SER A 89 -39.18 -8.49 -4.61
C SER A 89 -40.33 -7.80 -3.87
#